data_AF-A0AAV4HFV0-F1
#
_entry.id   AF-A0AAV4HFV0-F1
#
_cell.length_a   1.000
_cell.length_b   1.000
_cell.length_c   1.000
_cell.angle_alpha   90.00
_cell.angle_beta   90.00
_cell.angle_gamma   90.00
#
_symmetry.space_group_name_H-M   'P 1'
#
loop_
_entity.id
_entity.type
_entity.pdbx_description
1 polymer ?
#
loop_
_entity_poly.entity_id
_entity_poly.type
_entity_poly.pdbx_seq_one_letter_code
_entity_poly.pdbx_strand_id
1 'polypeptide(L)'
;MTDYILPQVTISDQGVPPQHSETRVVIKVVDQNDNRPVFPRRELEISVFATNFTGEDIFIDRVVAFDKDEGRNGEIKYILRNPKKTPTIRVDSATGKIFSTETLQAGKTIELQIKAVDGGETPRRSSMRLFVMVLPRKVAVLGNSPPKFLSRVFEETITESDLPGESLIVLLDAEDADSEDKMRFTIIDNRLLDSDSKFQIRASLSVKVILVSDLLTIGELLKKESRKGFGQKGKEINMKRIEGEEEEEEEEEEEEEEEEEEEEEEEEEGLYLGSPEPLEKLQSDKHFTSSDT
;
A
#
# COMPACT_ATOMS: atom_id res chain seq x y z
N MET A 1 0.67 22.44 -16.28
CA MET A 1 -0.36 22.78 -17.28
C MET A 1 -0.04 24.19 -17.75
N THR A 2 0.26 24.43 -19.03
CA THR A 2 0.58 25.80 -19.45
C THR A 2 -0.63 26.70 -19.22
N ASP A 3 -0.48 27.65 -18.30
CA ASP A 3 -1.53 28.59 -17.97
C ASP A 3 -1.56 29.74 -18.98
N TYR A 4 -2.76 30.04 -19.45
CA TYR A 4 -3.03 31.15 -20.35
C TYR A 4 -3.95 32.15 -19.65
N ILE A 5 -3.54 33.41 -19.64
CA ILE A 5 -4.37 34.53 -19.20
C ILE A 5 -4.84 35.26 -20.45
N LEU A 6 -6.15 35.45 -20.58
CA LEU A 6 -6.79 36.04 -21.76
C LEU A 6 -7.52 37.35 -21.42
N PRO A 7 -6.83 38.42 -21.01
CA PRO A 7 -7.51 39.66 -20.68
C PRO A 7 -8.07 40.33 -21.95
N GLN A 8 -9.24 40.94 -21.80
CA GLN A 8 -9.86 41.78 -22.83
C GLN A 8 -9.49 43.24 -22.58
N VAL A 9 -9.05 43.92 -23.63
CA VAL A 9 -8.68 45.34 -23.60
C VAL A 9 -9.62 46.10 -24.52
N THR A 10 -10.31 47.08 -23.94
CA THR A 10 -11.24 47.96 -24.65
C THR A 10 -10.68 49.37 -24.69
N ILE A 11 -10.68 49.99 -25.86
CA ILE A 11 -10.42 51.41 -26.05
C ILE A 11 -11.72 52.12 -26.40
N SER A 12 -11.95 53.32 -25.86
CA SER A 12 -13.13 54.15 -26.18
C SER A 12 -12.69 55.59 -26.41
N ASP A 13 -13.29 56.25 -27.40
CA ASP A 13 -13.17 57.70 -27.56
C ASP A 13 -14.13 58.45 -26.62
N GLN A 14 -14.01 59.78 -26.59
CA GLN A 14 -14.89 60.69 -25.83
C GLN A 14 -15.99 61.33 -26.72
N GLY A 15 -16.28 60.73 -27.87
CA GLY A 15 -17.31 61.23 -28.78
C GLY A 15 -18.72 61.15 -28.18
N VAL A 16 -19.68 61.81 -28.82
CA VAL A 16 -21.11 61.65 -28.51
C VAL A 16 -21.85 61.24 -29.79
N PRO A 17 -22.24 59.97 -29.95
CA PRO A 17 -22.03 58.86 -29.02
C PRO A 17 -20.56 58.36 -29.00
N PRO A 18 -20.08 57.76 -27.90
CA PRO A 18 -18.73 57.22 -27.82
C PRO A 18 -18.59 55.97 -28.68
N GLN A 19 -17.48 55.88 -29.41
CA GLN A 19 -17.10 54.68 -30.16
C GLN A 19 -16.01 53.93 -29.41
N HIS A 20 -16.10 52.60 -29.42
CA HIS A 20 -15.12 51.74 -28.77
C HIS A 20 -14.69 50.58 -29.68
N SER A 21 -13.55 49.99 -29.36
CA SER A 21 -13.01 48.79 -29.99
C SER A 21 -12.41 47.88 -28.92
N GLU A 22 -12.48 46.59 -29.15
CA GLU A 22 -12.03 45.57 -28.20
C GLU A 22 -11.04 44.62 -28.86
N THR A 23 -10.06 44.17 -28.07
CA THR A 23 -9.13 43.13 -28.47
C THR A 23 -8.84 42.19 -27.31
N ARG A 24 -8.39 40.96 -27.62
CA ARG A 24 -7.96 39.98 -26.63
C ARG A 24 -6.45 39.87 -26.65
N VAL A 25 -5.82 39.91 -25.47
CA VAL A 25 -4.39 39.64 -25.32
C VAL A 25 -4.23 38.19 -24.90
N VAL A 26 -3.31 37.46 -25.55
CA VAL A 26 -2.97 36.09 -25.16
C VAL A 26 -1.67 36.14 -24.37
N ILE A 27 -1.75 35.97 -23.06
CA ILE A 27 -0.58 35.90 -22.18
C ILE A 27 -0.33 34.44 -21.85
N LYS A 28 0.84 33.93 -22.25
CA LYS A 28 1.30 32.59 -21.90
C LYS A 28 2.21 32.68 -20.68
N VAL A 29 1.82 32.04 -19.59
CA VAL A 29 2.67 31.88 -18.41
C VAL A 29 3.54 30.65 -18.63
N VAL A 30 4.85 30.82 -18.44
CA VAL A 30 5.83 29.73 -18.61
C VAL A 30 6.45 29.46 -17.26
N ASP A 31 6.44 28.18 -16.87
CA ASP A 31 7.08 27.68 -15.68
C ASP A 31 8.61 27.85 -15.74
N GLN A 32 9.22 28.24 -14.63
CA GLN A 32 10.67 28.27 -14.47
C GLN A 32 11.08 27.16 -13.50
N ASN A 33 12.23 26.52 -13.73
CA ASN A 33 12.79 25.51 -12.83
C ASN A 33 13.38 26.15 -11.56
N ASP A 34 12.52 26.72 -10.72
CA ASP A 34 12.87 27.51 -9.55
C ASP A 34 12.57 26.80 -8.22
N ASN A 35 11.98 25.61 -8.26
CA ASN A 35 11.93 24.67 -7.16
C ASN A 35 12.99 23.58 -7.36
N ARG A 36 13.08 22.64 -6.43
CA ARG A 36 13.98 21.49 -6.55
C ARG A 36 13.24 20.30 -6.00
N PRO A 37 13.62 19.06 -6.34
CA PRO A 37 13.01 17.90 -5.73
C PRO A 37 13.29 17.90 -4.23
N VAL A 38 12.29 17.60 -3.40
CA VAL A 38 12.39 17.56 -1.94
C VAL A 38 11.91 16.21 -1.44
N PHE A 39 12.79 15.48 -0.75
CA PHE A 39 12.37 14.38 0.09
C PHE A 39 11.68 14.93 1.35
N PRO A 40 10.55 14.37 1.77
CA PRO A 40 9.86 14.79 2.99
C PRO A 40 10.78 14.70 4.21
N ARG A 41 11.52 13.58 4.30
CA ARG A 41 12.48 13.35 5.38
C ARG A 41 13.91 13.40 4.85
N ARG A 42 14.84 13.89 5.68
CA ARG A 42 16.29 13.81 5.38
C ARG A 42 16.85 12.40 5.54
N GLU A 43 16.18 11.61 6.37
CA GLU A 43 16.53 10.23 6.69
C GLU A 43 15.27 9.39 6.71
N LEU A 44 15.36 8.19 6.17
CA LEU A 44 14.32 7.19 6.23
C LEU A 44 14.93 5.90 6.76
N GLU A 45 14.26 5.30 7.74
CA GLU A 45 14.61 3.99 8.28
C GLU A 45 13.49 3.01 7.95
N ILE A 46 13.88 1.86 7.40
CA ILE A 46 12.96 0.81 6.99
C ILE A 46 13.46 -0.53 7.54
N SER A 47 12.54 -1.38 7.93
CA SER A 47 12.84 -2.73 8.38
C SER A 47 12.26 -3.72 7.40
N VAL A 48 13.03 -4.72 7.01
CA VAL A 48 12.60 -5.80 6.13
C VAL A 48 13.07 -7.13 6.69
N PHE A 49 12.30 -8.19 6.48
CA PHE A 49 12.73 -9.52 6.86
C PHE A 49 13.85 -10.03 5.96
N ALA A 50 14.72 -10.87 6.52
CA ALA A 50 15.70 -11.62 5.76
C ALA A 50 14.99 -12.50 4.71
N THR A 51 15.57 -12.59 3.54
CA THR A 51 15.00 -13.32 2.41
C THR A 51 16.03 -14.26 1.83
N ASN A 52 15.60 -15.41 1.31
CA ASN A 52 16.44 -16.24 0.46
C ASN A 52 16.29 -15.75 -0.99
N PHE A 53 17.37 -15.70 -1.75
CA PHE A 53 17.31 -15.29 -3.17
C PHE A 53 16.52 -16.32 -3.98
N THR A 54 15.46 -15.84 -4.64
CA THR A 54 14.54 -16.66 -5.45
C THR A 54 14.78 -16.52 -6.96
N GLY A 55 15.81 -15.76 -7.38
CA GLY A 55 16.04 -15.43 -8.79
C GLY A 55 15.34 -14.16 -9.26
N GLU A 56 14.46 -13.58 -8.45
CA GLU A 56 13.76 -12.32 -8.72
C GLU A 56 14.23 -11.20 -7.78
N ASP A 57 14.04 -9.96 -8.22
CA ASP A 57 14.36 -8.78 -7.42
C ASP A 57 13.37 -8.62 -6.25
N ILE A 58 13.89 -8.59 -5.04
CA ILE A 58 13.12 -8.47 -3.81
C ILE A 58 12.76 -7.00 -3.60
N PHE A 59 11.48 -6.64 -3.74
CA PHE A 59 11.02 -5.30 -3.37
C PHE A 59 11.30 -5.01 -1.90
N ILE A 60 11.86 -3.85 -1.58
CA ILE A 60 12.18 -3.43 -0.21
C ILE A 60 11.18 -2.38 0.24
N ASP A 61 11.17 -1.23 -0.44
CA ASP A 61 10.27 -0.11 -0.20
C ASP A 61 10.31 0.84 -1.41
N ARG A 62 9.60 1.96 -1.37
CA ARG A 62 9.66 3.02 -2.37
C ARG A 62 9.80 4.37 -1.70
N VAL A 63 10.76 5.15 -2.18
CA VAL A 63 10.94 6.55 -1.77
C VAL A 63 10.18 7.49 -2.68
N VAL A 64 9.80 8.65 -2.12
CA VAL A 64 9.10 9.70 -2.84
C VAL A 64 9.74 11.03 -2.51
N ALA A 65 10.04 11.81 -3.55
CA ALA A 65 10.36 13.22 -3.49
C ALA A 65 9.31 14.00 -4.26
N PHE A 66 9.19 15.29 -3.95
CA PHE A 66 8.22 16.21 -4.53
C PHE A 66 8.92 17.39 -5.18
N ASP A 67 8.45 17.80 -6.34
CA ASP A 67 8.87 19.04 -6.99
C ASP A 67 7.61 19.82 -7.35
N LYS A 68 7.65 21.13 -7.13
CA LYS A 68 6.51 22.03 -7.35
C LYS A 68 6.47 22.59 -8.77
N ASP A 69 7.56 22.43 -9.50
CA ASP A 69 7.66 22.88 -10.89
C ASP A 69 6.81 21.99 -11.81
N GLU A 70 6.46 22.51 -12.99
CA GLU A 70 5.56 21.80 -13.89
C GLU A 70 6.27 20.98 -14.96
N GLY A 71 5.63 19.87 -15.36
CA GLY A 71 6.09 19.06 -16.50
C GLY A 71 7.52 18.58 -16.30
N ARG A 72 8.39 18.85 -17.28
CA ARG A 72 9.80 18.40 -17.23
C ARG A 72 10.59 19.05 -16.08
N ASN A 73 10.24 20.26 -15.65
CA ASN A 73 10.90 20.91 -14.51
C ASN A 73 10.52 20.24 -13.18
N GLY A 74 9.33 19.65 -13.08
CA GLY A 74 8.94 18.85 -11.92
C GLY A 74 9.17 17.34 -12.05
N GLU A 75 9.62 16.85 -13.21
CA GLU A 75 9.77 15.41 -13.46
C GLU A 75 11.00 14.86 -12.74
N ILE A 76 10.76 14.07 -11.69
CA ILE A 76 11.82 13.56 -10.80
C ILE A 76 12.38 12.23 -11.32
N LYS A 77 13.72 12.13 -11.30
CA LYS A 77 14.46 10.88 -11.44
C LYS A 77 15.26 10.54 -10.19
N TYR A 78 15.15 9.29 -9.75
CA TYR A 78 15.84 8.75 -8.59
C TYR A 78 17.15 8.08 -8.98
N ILE A 79 18.20 8.35 -8.21
CA ILE A 79 19.53 7.81 -8.42
C ILE A 79 20.04 7.28 -7.09
N LEU A 80 20.43 6.01 -7.05
CA LEU A 80 21.09 5.42 -5.90
C LEU A 80 22.56 5.82 -5.93
N ARG A 81 23.01 6.52 -4.88
CA ARG A 81 24.43 6.70 -4.59
C ARG A 81 24.85 5.70 -3.53
N ASN A 82 25.69 4.78 -3.96
CA ASN A 82 26.21 3.73 -3.11
C ASN A 82 27.70 3.97 -2.79
N PRO A 83 28.01 4.67 -1.68
CA PRO A 83 29.40 4.99 -1.34
C PRO A 83 30.23 3.74 -0.97
N LYS A 84 29.58 2.66 -0.51
CA LYS A 84 30.25 1.43 -0.04
C LYS A 84 30.31 0.32 -1.10
N LYS A 85 29.85 0.58 -2.34
CA LYS A 85 29.70 -0.42 -3.41
C LYS A 85 29.01 -1.71 -2.92
N THR A 86 27.99 -1.62 -2.05
CA THR A 86 27.17 -2.78 -1.72
C THR A 86 26.51 -3.31 -3.01
N PRO A 87 26.95 -4.45 -3.56
CA PRO A 87 26.48 -4.93 -4.85
C PRO A 87 25.19 -5.69 -4.56
N THR A 88 24.04 -5.01 -4.49
CA THR A 88 22.78 -5.69 -4.12
C THR A 88 21.54 -4.83 -4.18
N ILE A 89 21.63 -3.49 -4.13
CA ILE A 89 20.44 -2.64 -4.07
C ILE A 89 20.35 -1.82 -5.35
N ARG A 90 19.15 -1.77 -5.93
CA ARG A 90 18.82 -0.88 -7.06
C ARG A 90 17.61 -0.02 -6.72
N VAL A 91 17.56 1.16 -7.33
CA VAL A 91 16.37 2.02 -7.33
C VAL A 91 15.88 2.14 -8.77
N ASP A 92 14.59 1.97 -8.96
CA ASP A 92 13.92 2.30 -10.21
C ASP A 92 13.91 3.83 -10.38
N SER A 93 14.45 4.32 -11.49
CA SER A 93 14.73 5.74 -11.65
C SER A 93 13.48 6.59 -11.81
N ALA A 94 12.38 6.04 -12.33
CA ALA A 94 11.14 6.78 -12.53
C ALA A 94 10.22 6.70 -11.31
N THR A 95 10.12 5.52 -10.70
CA THR A 95 9.14 5.26 -9.64
C THR A 95 9.72 5.44 -8.24
N GLY A 96 11.04 5.37 -8.06
CA GLY A 96 11.67 5.39 -6.75
C GLY A 96 11.51 4.08 -5.97
N LYS A 97 11.00 3.01 -6.59
CA LYS A 97 10.93 1.67 -6.00
C LYS A 97 12.33 1.11 -5.79
N ILE A 98 12.58 0.54 -4.62
CA ILE A 98 13.87 0.02 -4.18
C ILE A 98 13.77 -1.49 -4.13
N PHE A 99 14.77 -2.15 -4.69
CA PHE A 99 14.84 -3.59 -4.76
C PHE A 99 16.21 -4.11 -4.30
N SER A 100 16.22 -5.28 -3.70
CA SER A 100 17.42 -6.10 -3.56
C SER A 100 17.52 -7.07 -4.74
N THR A 101 18.71 -7.17 -5.32
CA THR A 101 19.05 -8.12 -6.40
C THR A 101 19.71 -9.39 -5.85
N GLU A 102 19.88 -9.53 -4.53
CA GLU A 102 20.38 -10.75 -3.87
C GLU A 102 19.66 -10.95 -2.52
N THR A 103 20.00 -12.04 -1.83
CA THR A 103 19.53 -12.40 -0.47
C THR A 103 19.77 -11.28 0.54
N LEU A 104 18.74 -10.92 1.31
CA LEU A 104 18.88 -10.06 2.48
C LEU A 104 19.22 -10.91 3.72
N GLN A 105 20.41 -10.68 4.30
CA GLN A 105 20.88 -11.40 5.49
C GLN A 105 20.54 -10.63 6.78
N ALA A 106 19.96 -11.31 7.75
CA ALA A 106 19.59 -10.72 9.05
C ALA A 106 20.78 -10.12 9.79
N GLY A 107 20.51 -9.10 10.62
CA GLY A 107 21.52 -8.44 11.45
C GLY A 107 22.42 -7.45 10.70
N LYS A 108 22.15 -7.19 9.42
CA LYS A 108 22.83 -6.14 8.64
C LYS A 108 21.98 -4.89 8.57
N THR A 109 22.65 -3.73 8.68
CA THR A 109 22.07 -2.44 8.33
C THR A 109 22.72 -1.94 7.04
N ILE A 110 21.91 -1.74 6.00
CA ILE A 110 22.37 -1.20 4.72
C ILE A 110 22.11 0.31 4.74
N GLU A 111 23.18 1.08 4.66
CA GLU A 111 23.13 2.54 4.56
C GLU A 111 23.30 2.96 3.10
N LEU A 112 22.32 3.71 2.59
CA LEU A 112 22.26 4.17 1.21
C LEU A 112 22.02 5.68 1.17
N GLN A 113 22.46 6.32 0.09
CA GLN A 113 22.08 7.70 -0.21
C GLN A 113 21.27 7.73 -1.49
N ILE A 114 20.02 8.19 -1.42
CA ILE A 114 19.17 8.33 -2.59
C ILE A 114 19.12 9.79 -2.99
N LYS A 115 19.27 10.05 -4.27
CA LYS A 115 19.25 11.38 -4.86
C LYS A 115 18.06 11.52 -5.78
N ALA A 116 17.32 12.61 -5.65
CA ALA A 116 16.28 13.02 -6.59
C ALA A 116 16.82 14.18 -7.45
N VAL A 117 16.53 14.15 -8.75
CA VAL A 117 16.98 15.15 -9.73
C VAL A 117 15.82 15.45 -10.67
N ASP A 118 15.52 16.73 -10.88
CA ASP A 118 14.51 17.14 -11.86
C ASP A 118 15.04 17.09 -13.31
N GLY A 119 14.13 17.24 -14.27
CA GLY A 119 14.43 17.25 -15.69
C GLY A 119 14.77 18.63 -16.27
N GLY A 120 14.80 19.70 -15.47
CA GLY A 120 14.96 21.07 -15.95
C GLY A 120 16.28 21.32 -16.70
N GLU A 121 16.35 22.40 -17.47
CA GLU A 121 17.54 22.72 -18.29
C GLU A 121 18.81 22.89 -17.43
N THR A 122 18.65 23.48 -16.25
CA THR A 122 19.64 23.44 -15.16
C THR A 122 19.12 22.52 -14.05
N PRO A 123 19.48 21.22 -14.03
CA PRO A 123 18.84 20.26 -13.14
C PRO A 123 19.16 20.52 -11.68
N ARG A 124 18.13 20.68 -10.85
CA ARG A 124 18.26 20.80 -9.40
C ARG A 124 18.03 19.43 -8.77
N ARG A 125 18.39 19.33 -7.48
CA ARG A 125 18.58 18.03 -6.82
C ARG A 125 18.50 18.13 -5.30
N SER A 126 18.10 17.03 -4.69
CA SER A 126 18.24 16.80 -3.25
C SER A 126 18.70 15.37 -2.97
N SER A 127 19.01 15.06 -1.72
CA SER A 127 19.41 13.72 -1.29
C SER A 127 18.89 13.41 0.10
N MET A 128 18.61 12.13 0.33
CA MET A 128 18.15 11.56 1.58
C MET A 128 19.02 10.35 1.94
N ARG A 129 19.23 10.12 3.24
CA ARG A 129 19.83 8.87 3.74
C ARG A 129 18.75 7.81 3.95
N LEU A 130 19.02 6.59 3.56
CA LEU A 130 18.15 5.44 3.78
C LEU A 130 18.90 4.38 4.58
N PHE A 131 18.31 3.97 5.70
CA PHE A 131 18.78 2.88 6.54
C PHE A 131 17.83 1.69 6.38
N VAL A 132 18.34 0.57 5.86
CA VAL A 132 17.58 -0.67 5.73
C VAL A 132 18.06 -1.65 6.79
N MET A 133 17.23 -1.89 7.80
CA MET A 133 17.47 -2.89 8.84
C MET A 133 16.92 -4.24 8.38
N VAL A 134 17.77 -5.27 8.33
CA VAL A 134 17.33 -6.62 7.98
C VAL A 134 17.07 -7.43 9.25
N LEU A 135 15.81 -7.72 9.51
CA LEU A 135 15.35 -8.52 10.65
C LEU A 135 15.44 -10.02 10.35
N PRO A 136 15.56 -10.90 11.36
CA PRO A 136 15.43 -12.35 11.18
C PRO A 136 14.08 -12.71 10.56
N ARG A 137 14.02 -13.79 9.76
CA ARG A 137 12.75 -14.33 9.24
C ARG A 137 11.78 -14.64 10.38
N LYS A 138 10.49 -14.47 10.13
CA LYS A 138 9.45 -15.09 10.97
C LYS A 138 9.55 -16.61 10.80
N VAL A 139 9.41 -17.33 11.91
CA VAL A 139 9.27 -18.78 11.90
C VAL A 139 7.80 -19.08 11.64
N ALA A 140 7.50 -19.74 10.53
CA ALA A 140 6.13 -20.19 10.27
C ALA A 140 5.73 -21.23 11.32
N VAL A 141 4.51 -21.10 11.83
CA VAL A 141 3.86 -22.16 12.61
C VAL A 141 3.26 -23.16 11.62
N LEU A 142 3.31 -24.46 11.92
CA LEU A 142 2.61 -25.45 11.10
C LEU A 142 1.10 -25.22 11.22
N GLY A 143 0.40 -25.06 10.10
CA GLY A 143 -1.03 -24.78 10.07
C GLY A 143 -1.51 -24.37 8.67
N ASN A 144 -2.74 -23.89 8.59
CA ASN A 144 -3.37 -23.32 7.40
C ASN A 144 -4.22 -22.10 7.81
N SER A 145 -3.57 -20.98 8.12
CA SER A 145 -4.25 -19.74 8.54
C SER A 145 -4.25 -18.75 7.37
N PRO A 146 -5.42 -18.35 6.85
CA PRO A 146 -5.46 -17.40 5.74
C PRO A 146 -4.95 -16.01 6.18
N PRO A 147 -4.36 -15.22 5.26
CA PRO A 147 -3.99 -13.83 5.54
C PRO A 147 -5.22 -13.01 5.95
N LYS A 148 -5.16 -12.39 7.13
CA LYS A 148 -6.21 -11.52 7.64
C LYS A 148 -5.67 -10.19 8.11
N PHE A 149 -6.40 -9.10 7.84
CA PHE A 149 -6.14 -7.84 8.53
C PHE A 149 -6.66 -7.92 9.98
N LEU A 150 -6.00 -7.24 10.90
CA LEU A 150 -6.47 -7.15 12.29
C LEU A 150 -7.78 -6.36 12.44
N SER A 151 -8.20 -5.62 11.40
CA SER A 151 -9.48 -4.91 11.37
C SER A 151 -10.05 -4.89 9.95
N ARG A 152 -11.38 -4.96 9.84
CA ARG A 152 -12.09 -4.97 8.55
C ARG A 152 -12.34 -3.56 7.99
N VAL A 153 -12.43 -2.55 8.85
CA VAL A 153 -12.74 -1.16 8.47
C VAL A 153 -11.74 -0.20 9.13
N PHE A 154 -11.25 0.76 8.36
CA PHE A 154 -10.41 1.86 8.83
C PHE A 154 -10.97 3.18 8.30
N GLU A 155 -11.35 4.08 9.19
CA GLU A 155 -11.84 5.41 8.84
C GLU A 155 -10.84 6.47 9.29
N GLU A 156 -10.28 7.20 8.33
CA GLU A 156 -9.31 8.25 8.60
C GLU A 156 -9.70 9.54 7.88
N THR A 157 -9.47 10.67 8.54
CA THR A 157 -9.73 12.00 7.96
C THR A 157 -8.42 12.71 7.71
N ILE A 158 -8.19 13.11 6.45
CA ILE A 158 -7.06 13.95 6.06
C ILE A 158 -7.55 15.33 5.62
N THR A 159 -6.72 16.35 5.86
CA THR A 159 -6.97 17.76 5.59
C THR A 159 -5.85 18.33 4.74
N GLU A 160 -6.10 19.42 4.00
CA GLU A 160 -5.07 20.08 3.16
C GLU A 160 -3.77 20.50 3.86
N SER A 161 -3.76 20.48 5.20
CA SER A 161 -2.56 20.69 6.00
C SER A 161 -1.66 19.46 6.09
N ASP A 162 -2.16 18.27 5.74
CA ASP A 162 -1.41 17.02 5.72
C ASP A 162 -0.40 17.04 4.59
N LEU A 163 0.88 16.95 4.98
CA LEU A 163 1.98 17.07 4.06
C LEU A 163 2.21 15.74 3.31
N PRO A 164 2.26 15.78 1.97
CA PRO A 164 2.59 14.61 1.17
C PRO A 164 3.94 14.00 1.56
N GLY A 165 3.95 12.68 1.73
CA GLY A 165 5.09 11.84 2.03
C GLY A 165 5.56 11.89 3.49
N GLU A 166 5.00 12.76 4.34
CA GLU A 166 5.17 12.72 5.80
C GLU A 166 3.97 12.11 6.53
N SER A 167 2.77 12.40 6.03
CA SER A 167 1.51 12.02 6.67
C SER A 167 1.24 10.52 6.47
N LEU A 168 1.42 9.77 7.55
CA LEU A 168 0.92 8.41 7.67
C LEU A 168 -0.59 8.50 7.84
N ILE A 169 -1.34 7.90 6.91
CA ILE A 169 -2.80 7.90 6.97
C ILE A 169 -3.25 6.76 7.89
N VAL A 170 -2.82 5.55 7.59
CA VAL A 170 -3.17 4.38 8.39
C VAL A 170 -2.03 3.38 8.40
N LEU A 171 -1.89 2.69 9.53
CA LEU A 171 -1.06 1.51 9.71
C LEU A 171 -1.99 0.29 9.70
N LEU A 172 -1.86 -0.56 8.70
CA LEU A 172 -2.58 -1.83 8.64
C LEU A 172 -1.61 -2.95 9.00
N ASP A 173 -2.00 -3.72 10.00
CA ASP A 173 -1.34 -4.97 10.35
C ASP A 173 -2.17 -6.13 9.80
N ALA A 174 -1.47 -7.09 9.22
CA ALA A 174 -2.04 -8.32 8.72
C ALA A 174 -1.25 -9.49 9.28
N GLU A 175 -1.96 -10.57 9.59
CA GLU A 175 -1.42 -11.79 10.15
C GLU A 175 -1.74 -12.97 9.24
N ASP A 176 -0.75 -13.86 9.16
CA ASP A 176 -0.80 -15.16 8.54
C ASP A 176 0.24 -15.96 9.36
N ALA A 177 -0.24 -16.95 10.10
CA ALA A 177 0.54 -17.61 11.14
C ALA A 177 1.52 -18.65 10.57
N ASP A 178 1.24 -19.13 9.36
CA ASP A 178 1.92 -20.21 8.66
C ASP A 178 2.71 -19.74 7.43
N SER A 179 2.57 -18.48 7.03
CA SER A 179 3.40 -17.89 6.00
C SER A 179 4.76 -17.42 6.53
N GLU A 180 5.83 -18.04 6.04
CA GLU A 180 7.19 -17.45 6.07
C GLU A 180 7.37 -16.32 5.05
N ASP A 181 6.37 -16.12 4.18
CA ASP A 181 6.48 -15.35 2.97
C ASP A 181 6.02 -13.90 3.12
N LYS A 182 6.42 -13.12 2.12
CA LYS A 182 6.08 -11.71 2.04
C LYS A 182 4.63 -11.54 1.61
N MET A 183 3.78 -11.11 2.53
CA MET A 183 2.45 -10.60 2.18
C MET A 183 2.55 -9.50 1.13
N ARG A 184 1.75 -9.62 0.07
CA ARG A 184 1.66 -8.63 -0.99
C ARG A 184 0.43 -7.78 -0.76
N PHE A 185 0.61 -6.47 -0.78
CA PHE A 185 -0.48 -5.51 -0.60
C PHE A 185 -0.60 -4.62 -1.82
N THR A 186 -1.83 -4.36 -2.23
CA THR A 186 -2.19 -3.49 -3.36
C THR A 186 -3.32 -2.58 -2.95
N ILE A 187 -3.23 -1.29 -3.30
CA ILE A 187 -4.40 -0.40 -3.27
C ILE A 187 -5.11 -0.59 -4.60
N ILE A 188 -6.40 -0.88 -4.55
CA ILE A 188 -7.29 -0.82 -5.70
C ILE A 188 -8.16 0.41 -5.50
N ASP A 189 -7.88 1.47 -6.24
CA ASP A 189 -8.75 2.65 -6.29
C ASP A 189 -9.67 2.50 -7.50
N ASN A 190 -10.97 2.24 -7.25
CA ASN A 190 -11.95 2.10 -8.33
C ASN A 190 -12.25 3.43 -9.07
N ARG A 191 -11.64 4.55 -8.67
CA ARG A 191 -11.92 5.89 -9.20
C ARG A 191 -10.71 6.56 -9.86
N LEU A 192 -9.49 6.08 -9.65
CA LEU A 192 -8.26 6.65 -10.24
C LEU A 192 -7.47 5.60 -11.03
N LEU A 193 -6.86 5.99 -12.16
CA LEU A 193 -5.89 5.14 -12.86
C LEU A 193 -4.64 4.94 -11.98
N ASP A 194 -4.00 3.77 -12.01
CA ASP A 194 -2.81 3.42 -11.19
C ASP A 194 -1.68 4.47 -11.22
N SER A 195 -1.50 5.16 -12.35
CA SER A 195 -0.51 6.22 -12.52
C SER A 195 -0.85 7.53 -11.80
N ASP A 196 -2.11 7.73 -11.39
CA ASP A 196 -2.64 8.91 -10.71
C ASP A 196 -2.94 8.67 -9.22
N SER A 197 -2.59 7.49 -8.69
CA SER A 197 -2.81 7.16 -7.27
C SER A 197 -2.17 8.21 -6.36
N LYS A 198 -3.01 8.83 -5.54
CA LYS A 198 -2.64 9.88 -4.57
C LYS A 198 -2.18 9.29 -3.23
N PHE A 199 -2.29 7.98 -3.10
CA PHE A 199 -1.92 7.20 -1.96
C PHE A 199 -0.85 6.17 -2.35
N GLN A 200 -0.01 5.81 -1.40
CA GLN A 200 1.02 4.81 -1.61
C GLN A 200 1.04 3.82 -0.46
N ILE A 201 1.14 2.52 -0.79
CA ILE A 201 1.56 1.49 0.16
C ILE A 201 3.08 1.49 0.33
N ARG A 202 3.52 1.52 1.58
CA ARG A 202 4.83 1.01 1.99
C ARG A 202 4.63 -0.23 2.84
N ALA A 203 5.08 -1.38 2.32
CA ALA A 203 4.97 -2.67 2.98
C ALA A 203 6.37 -3.21 3.24
N SER A 204 6.88 -2.91 4.43
CA SER A 204 8.22 -3.33 4.87
C SER A 204 8.13 -4.32 6.06
N LEU A 205 7.24 -4.04 7.03
CA LEU A 205 6.77 -4.99 8.06
C LEU A 205 5.25 -4.92 8.25
N SER A 206 4.71 -3.70 8.26
CA SER A 206 3.29 -3.38 8.23
C SER A 206 2.98 -2.60 6.96
N VAL A 207 1.70 -2.51 6.60
CA VAL A 207 1.25 -1.71 5.48
C VAL A 207 1.01 -0.29 5.94
N LYS A 208 1.75 0.65 5.39
CA LYS A 208 1.54 2.08 5.61
C LYS A 208 0.90 2.68 4.38
N VAL A 209 -0.27 3.28 4.54
CA VAL A 209 -0.86 4.13 3.50
C VAL A 209 -0.38 5.55 3.75
N ILE A 210 0.24 6.16 2.74
CA ILE A 210 0.86 7.48 2.86
C ILE A 210 0.28 8.37 1.77
N LEU A 211 -0.05 9.61 2.14
CA LEU A 211 -0.44 10.65 1.19
C LEU A 211 0.76 10.99 0.31
N VAL A 212 0.64 10.96 -1.01
CA VAL A 212 1.75 11.25 -1.94
C VAL A 212 1.41 12.34 -2.96
N SER A 213 0.44 13.19 -2.67
CA SER A 213 0.11 14.36 -3.49
C SER A 213 -0.57 15.40 -2.62
N ASP A 214 -0.40 16.68 -2.92
CA ASP A 214 -1.11 17.71 -2.19
C ASP A 214 -2.63 17.59 -2.43
N LEU A 215 -3.41 17.90 -1.39
CA LEU A 215 -4.85 17.71 -1.41
C LEU A 215 -5.60 18.77 -2.21
N LEU A 216 -4.96 19.91 -2.51
CA LEU A 216 -5.51 20.91 -3.42
C LEU A 216 -5.60 20.35 -4.84
N THR A 217 -4.55 19.66 -5.30
CA THR A 217 -4.51 18.93 -6.57
C THR A 217 -5.54 17.80 -6.59
N ILE A 218 -5.71 17.07 -5.48
CA ILE A 218 -6.79 16.05 -5.36
C ILE A 218 -8.16 16.71 -5.49
N GLY A 219 -8.41 17.80 -4.74
CA GLY A 219 -9.68 18.51 -4.76
C GLY A 219 -10.04 19.05 -6.15
N GLU A 220 -9.06 19.53 -6.92
CA GLU A 220 -9.28 19.94 -8.31
C GLU A 220 -9.60 18.78 -9.26
N LEU A 221 -8.95 17.63 -9.09
CA LEU A 221 -9.22 16.43 -9.89
C LEU A 221 -10.62 15.87 -9.60
N LEU A 222 -10.99 15.74 -8.33
CA LEU A 222 -12.33 15.32 -7.93
C LEU A 222 -13.42 16.26 -8.47
N LYS A 223 -13.16 17.57 -8.47
CA LYS A 223 -14.05 18.57 -9.09
C LYS A 223 -14.11 18.44 -10.62
N LYS A 224 -13.01 18.12 -11.29
CA LYS A 224 -12.95 17.88 -12.75
C LYS A 224 -13.71 16.60 -13.14
N GLU A 225 -13.69 15.56 -12.32
CA GLU A 225 -14.44 14.31 -12.55
C GLU A 225 -15.93 14.47 -12.29
N SER A 226 -16.30 15.18 -11.22
CA SER A 226 -17.70 15.56 -10.96
C SER A 226 -18.33 16.30 -12.15
N ARG A 227 -17.54 17.10 -12.87
CA ARG A 227 -17.96 17.79 -14.10
C ARG A 227 -18.04 16.88 -15.33
N LYS A 228 -17.26 15.80 -15.40
CA LYS A 228 -17.32 14.80 -16.49
C LYS A 228 -18.54 13.87 -16.37
N GLY A 229 -19.15 13.76 -15.18
CA GLY A 229 -20.36 12.97 -14.94
C GLY A 229 -21.69 13.64 -15.32
N PHE A 230 -21.72 14.92 -15.70
CA PHE A 230 -22.96 15.62 -16.06
C PHE A 230 -23.33 15.42 -17.53
N GLY A 231 -23.80 14.21 -17.82
CA GLY A 231 -24.29 13.80 -19.13
C GLY A 231 -25.44 12.80 -19.06
N GLN A 232 -26.19 12.69 -17.96
CA GLN A 232 -27.51 12.03 -17.94
C GLN A 232 -28.36 12.54 -16.77
N LYS A 233 -29.64 12.76 -17.05
CA LYS A 233 -30.63 13.47 -16.22
C LYS A 233 -30.73 12.89 -14.81
N GLY A 234 -30.80 13.79 -13.82
CA GLY A 234 -31.02 13.47 -12.42
C GLY A 234 -32.29 12.66 -12.18
N LYS A 235 -32.13 11.57 -11.44
CA LYS A 235 -33.13 11.07 -10.52
C LYS A 235 -32.58 11.31 -9.12
N GLU A 236 -33.28 12.10 -8.32
CA GLU A 236 -33.11 12.06 -6.86
C GLU A 236 -33.45 10.65 -6.41
N ILE A 237 -32.46 9.93 -5.89
CA ILE A 237 -32.67 8.70 -5.16
C ILE A 237 -32.62 9.08 -3.68
N ASN A 238 -33.80 9.14 -3.05
CA ASN A 238 -33.93 9.27 -1.61
C ASN A 238 -33.39 7.98 -0.98
N MET A 239 -32.24 8.04 -0.29
CA MET A 239 -31.82 6.98 0.62
C MET A 239 -32.66 7.09 1.89
N LYS A 240 -33.73 6.30 1.94
CA LYS A 240 -34.36 5.85 3.18
C LYS A 240 -34.33 4.33 3.19
N ARG A 241 -33.74 3.80 4.28
CA ARG A 241 -33.93 2.47 4.84
C ARG A 241 -33.05 1.36 4.24
N ILE A 242 -31.91 1.14 4.90
CA ILE A 242 -31.25 -0.16 5.04
C ILE A 242 -31.15 -0.34 6.55
N GLU A 243 -32.17 -0.95 7.14
CA GLU A 243 -32.27 -1.36 8.56
C GLU A 243 -32.97 -2.73 8.56
N GLY A 244 -32.61 -3.59 7.61
CA GLY A 244 -33.31 -4.87 7.40
C GLY A 244 -32.57 -5.85 6.51
N GLU A 245 -31.38 -5.50 5.99
CA GLU A 245 -30.42 -6.47 5.44
C GLU A 245 -29.41 -6.89 6.53
N GLU A 246 -29.22 -6.08 7.60
CA GLU A 246 -28.35 -6.42 8.73
C GLU A 246 -28.97 -7.49 9.66
N GLU A 247 -30.30 -7.55 9.79
CA GLU A 247 -30.97 -8.58 10.62
C GLU A 247 -31.02 -9.96 9.90
N GLU A 248 -31.06 -10.00 8.57
CA GLU A 248 -31.03 -11.28 7.82
C GLU A 248 -29.60 -11.85 7.72
N GLU A 249 -28.56 -11.01 7.67
CA GLU A 249 -27.15 -11.49 7.71
C GLU A 249 -26.71 -11.93 9.12
N GLU A 250 -27.22 -11.31 10.19
CA GLU A 250 -26.94 -11.78 11.57
C GLU A 250 -27.66 -13.11 11.90
N GLU A 251 -28.87 -13.35 11.39
CA GLU A 251 -29.56 -14.64 11.56
C GLU A 251 -28.88 -15.79 10.78
N GLU A 252 -28.31 -15.53 9.60
CA GLU A 252 -27.54 -16.54 8.85
C GLU A 252 -26.18 -16.87 9.52
N GLU A 253 -25.49 -15.91 10.15
CA GLU A 253 -24.25 -16.17 10.90
C GLU A 253 -24.50 -16.94 12.21
N GLU A 254 -25.63 -16.72 12.91
CA GLU A 254 -25.98 -17.49 14.12
C GLU A 254 -26.40 -18.95 13.80
N GLU A 255 -27.07 -19.21 12.67
CA GLU A 255 -27.41 -20.58 12.25
C GLU A 255 -26.16 -21.40 11.82
N GLU A 256 -25.14 -20.76 11.19
CA GLU A 256 -23.88 -21.46 10.84
C GLU A 256 -23.03 -21.79 12.10
N GLU A 257 -23.02 -20.94 13.13
CA GLU A 257 -22.30 -21.24 14.39
C GLU A 257 -22.97 -22.37 15.21
N GLU A 258 -24.31 -22.48 15.21
CA GLU A 258 -25.01 -23.58 15.89
C GLU A 258 -24.81 -24.93 15.18
N GLU A 259 -24.73 -24.97 13.85
CA GLU A 259 -24.42 -26.21 13.11
C GLU A 259 -22.97 -26.71 13.33
N GLU A 260 -21.99 -25.80 13.47
CA GLU A 260 -20.60 -26.18 13.79
C GLU A 260 -20.45 -26.72 15.23
N GLU A 261 -21.18 -26.18 16.22
CA GLU A 261 -21.15 -26.70 17.60
C GLU A 261 -21.81 -28.09 17.73
N GLU A 262 -22.89 -28.39 16.98
CA GLU A 262 -23.51 -29.73 16.98
C GLU A 262 -22.59 -30.80 16.33
N GLU A 263 -21.82 -30.46 15.30
CA GLU A 263 -20.85 -31.39 14.68
C GLU A 263 -19.66 -31.70 15.64
N GLU A 264 -19.19 -30.73 16.43
CA GLU A 264 -18.13 -30.96 17.42
C GLU A 264 -18.59 -31.84 18.60
N GLU A 265 -19.84 -31.72 19.05
CA GLU A 265 -20.39 -32.57 20.12
C GLU A 265 -20.57 -34.04 19.66
N GLU A 266 -20.99 -34.29 18.41
CA GLU A 266 -21.08 -35.65 17.87
C GLU A 266 -19.70 -36.32 17.70
N GLU A 267 -18.64 -35.56 17.41
CA GLU A 267 -17.27 -36.09 17.35
C GLU A 267 -16.71 -36.43 18.75
N GLU A 268 -17.04 -35.67 19.80
CA GLU A 268 -16.64 -35.99 21.18
C GLU A 268 -17.39 -37.21 21.74
N GLU A 269 -18.68 -37.39 21.46
CA GLU A 269 -19.43 -38.57 21.91
C GLU A 269 -19.00 -39.87 21.19
N GLY A 270 -18.48 -39.77 19.96
CA GLY A 270 -17.94 -40.90 19.19
C GLY A 270 -16.65 -41.51 19.76
N LEU A 271 -15.92 -40.78 20.61
CA LEU A 271 -14.61 -41.19 21.13
C LEU A 271 -14.64 -42.02 22.43
N TYR A 272 -15.81 -42.22 23.05
CA TYR A 272 -15.94 -42.93 24.34
C TYR A 272 -16.37 -44.40 24.29
N LEU A 273 -16.52 -45.01 23.11
CA LEU A 273 -16.88 -46.43 22.97
C LEU A 273 -15.75 -47.25 22.34
N GLY A 274 -14.72 -47.60 23.11
CA GLY A 274 -13.79 -48.65 22.70
C GLY A 274 -12.50 -48.80 23.50
N SER A 275 -12.56 -49.38 24.69
CA SER A 275 -11.37 -49.93 25.38
C SER A 275 -11.63 -51.39 25.79
N PRO A 276 -10.89 -52.39 25.29
CA PRO A 276 -10.87 -53.71 25.90
C PRO A 276 -9.78 -53.80 26.98
N GLU A 277 -10.14 -54.35 28.14
CA GLU A 277 -9.26 -54.59 29.30
C GLU A 277 -8.08 -55.55 28.99
N PRO A 278 -6.95 -55.44 29.73
CA PRO A 278 -5.82 -56.36 29.58
C PRO A 278 -5.93 -57.57 30.54
N LEU A 279 -5.86 -58.79 30.00
CA LEU A 279 -5.77 -60.02 30.79
C LEU A 279 -4.31 -60.36 31.15
N GLU A 280 -4.11 -60.60 32.45
CA GLU A 280 -2.86 -60.92 33.14
C GLU A 280 -2.20 -62.24 32.71
N LYS A 281 -0.88 -62.29 32.91
CA LYS A 281 -0.02 -63.48 32.82
C LYS A 281 -0.30 -64.46 33.96
N LEU A 282 -0.37 -65.76 33.65
CA LEU A 282 0.01 -66.83 34.59
C LEU A 282 1.06 -67.75 33.97
N GLN A 283 2.16 -67.94 34.71
CA GLN A 283 3.19 -68.94 34.47
C GLN A 283 2.90 -70.24 35.24
N SER A 284 3.39 -71.32 34.64
CA SER A 284 4.04 -72.50 35.25
C SER A 284 3.28 -73.83 35.38
N ASP A 285 3.96 -74.82 34.79
CA ASP A 285 4.23 -76.18 35.26
C ASP A 285 3.34 -77.39 34.86
N LYS A 286 3.97 -78.19 33.96
CA LYS A 286 4.17 -79.65 33.98
C LYS A 286 2.93 -80.57 33.86
N HIS A 287 2.91 -81.36 32.78
CA HIS A 287 3.14 -82.80 32.91
C HIS A 287 3.54 -83.50 31.60
N PHE A 288 4.53 -84.37 31.76
CA PHE A 288 5.05 -85.38 30.85
C PHE A 288 4.15 -86.62 30.89
N THR A 289 3.74 -87.19 29.75
CA THR A 289 3.64 -88.65 29.52
C THR A 289 3.60 -89.00 28.03
N SER A 290 4.29 -90.09 27.72
CA SER A 290 4.48 -90.84 26.48
C SER A 290 3.26 -91.66 26.00
N SER A 291 3.20 -91.91 24.70
CA SER A 291 2.81 -93.19 24.06
C SER A 291 3.13 -93.06 22.55
N ASP A 292 4.20 -93.69 22.05
CA ASP A 292 4.34 -95.08 21.60
C ASP A 292 3.69 -95.41 20.25
N THR A 293 4.54 -96.00 19.40
CA THR A 293 4.38 -96.74 18.13
C THR A 293 4.01 -96.02 16.84
#